data_AF-A0A8R7Q6Z1-F1
#
_entry.id   AF-A0A8R7Q6Z1-F1
#
_cell.length_a   1.000
_cell.length_b   1.000
_cell.length_c   1.000
_cell.angle_alpha   90.00
_cell.angle_beta   90.00
_cell.angle_gamma   90.00
#
_symmetry.space_group_name_H-M   'P 1'
#
loop_
_entity.id
_entity.type
_entity.pdbx_description
1 polymer ?
#
loop_
_entity_poly.entity_id
_entity_poly.type
_entity_poly.pdbx_seq_one_letter_code
_entity_poly.pdbx_strand_id
1 'polypeptide(L)'
;MASLADLVNLDLSDCTDKIIVEYLWIGGSGIDIRSKARTVNGPITDASQLPKWNYDGSSTGQAPGEDSEVILYPQAIFKDPFRRGDNLLVMCDCYTPQGVPIPTNKRHNAAKIFNTPKVAAEETWYGIEQEYTLLQKDVNWPLGWPIGGYPGPQGPYYCAGAHTNYSTKSMREAGGYGVIKTAIEKLGKRHAQHIAAYGEGNERRLTGHHETADINTFKWGVADRGASIRVGRDT
;
A
#
# COMPACT_ATOMS: atom_id res chain seq x y z
N MET A 1 -6.54 36.02 21.24
CA MET A 1 -7.22 35.19 20.22
C MET A 1 -6.36 33.97 19.97
N ALA A 2 -6.95 32.78 19.93
CA ALA A 2 -6.21 31.56 19.58
C ALA A 2 -5.71 31.63 18.14
N SER A 3 -4.48 31.17 17.91
CA SER A 3 -3.93 31.00 16.56
C SER A 3 -4.57 29.79 15.86
N LEU A 4 -4.42 29.68 14.54
CA LEU A 4 -4.87 28.48 13.81
C LEU A 4 -4.15 27.21 14.31
N ALA A 5 -2.86 27.32 14.65
CA ALA A 5 -2.10 26.20 15.19
C ALA A 5 -2.62 25.79 16.57
N ASP A 6 -3.05 26.75 17.39
CA ASP A 6 -3.62 26.47 18.71
C ASP A 6 -4.91 25.67 18.55
N LEU A 7 -5.76 26.02 17.58
CA LEU A 7 -7.02 25.33 17.29
C LEU A 7 -6.80 23.92 16.72
N VAL A 8 -5.80 23.73 15.85
CA VAL A 8 -5.48 22.42 15.25
C VAL A 8 -4.90 21.44 16.28
N ASN A 9 -4.14 21.95 17.25
CA ASN A 9 -3.47 21.13 18.26
C ASN A 9 -4.21 21.10 19.61
N LEU A 10 -5.51 21.41 19.64
CA LEU A 10 -6.32 21.30 20.85
C LEU A 10 -6.28 19.88 21.41
N ASP A 11 -5.97 19.76 22.70
CA ASP A 11 -6.09 18.49 23.40
C ASP A 11 -7.55 18.25 23.79
N LEU A 12 -8.13 17.19 23.23
CA LEU A 12 -9.54 16.86 23.46
C LEU A 12 -9.74 16.07 24.75
N SER A 13 -8.70 15.43 25.31
CA SER A 13 -8.87 14.58 26.51
C SER A 13 -9.32 15.35 27.73
N ASP A 14 -9.07 16.66 27.77
CA ASP A 14 -9.46 17.52 28.88
C ASP A 14 -10.96 17.88 28.87
N CYS A 15 -11.66 17.61 27.77
CA CYS A 15 -13.03 18.08 27.57
C CYS A 15 -14.04 16.99 27.20
N THR A 16 -13.59 15.82 26.70
CA THR A 16 -14.50 14.74 26.30
C THR A 16 -13.79 13.39 26.17
N ASP A 17 -14.55 12.31 26.41
CA ASP A 17 -14.13 10.93 26.11
C ASP A 17 -14.35 10.54 24.63
N LYS A 18 -14.77 11.49 23.79
CA LYS A 18 -14.97 11.27 22.35
C LYS A 18 -13.66 11.36 21.60
N ILE A 19 -13.52 10.52 20.58
CA ILE A 19 -12.37 10.53 19.68
C ILE A 19 -12.80 10.76 18.24
N ILE A 20 -11.89 11.26 17.43
CA ILE A 20 -12.04 11.39 15.98
C ILE A 20 -11.37 10.19 15.32
N VAL A 21 -12.10 9.53 14.44
CA VAL A 21 -11.61 8.39 13.66
C VAL A 21 -11.68 8.72 12.19
N GLU A 22 -10.52 8.77 11.54
CA GLU A 22 -10.35 8.97 10.09
C GLU A 22 -10.42 7.63 9.37
N TYR A 23 -11.46 7.41 8.56
CA TYR A 23 -11.63 6.20 7.78
C TYR A 23 -10.93 6.37 6.45
N LEU A 24 -9.93 5.55 6.15
CA LEU A 24 -9.18 5.55 4.89
C LEU A 24 -9.56 4.36 4.02
N TRP A 25 -9.66 4.57 2.70
CA TRP A 25 -9.89 3.50 1.73
C TRP A 25 -9.24 3.81 0.38
N ILE A 26 -9.15 2.79 -0.47
CA ILE A 26 -8.68 2.90 -1.86
C ILE A 26 -9.86 3.24 -2.77
N GLY A 27 -9.70 4.28 -3.60
CA GLY A 27 -10.71 4.77 -4.53
C GLY A 27 -10.85 3.93 -5.80
N GLY A 28 -11.63 4.44 -6.77
CA GLY A 28 -11.97 3.71 -7.99
C GLY A 28 -10.82 3.53 -8.97
N SER A 29 -9.77 4.35 -8.90
CA SER A 29 -8.58 4.12 -9.74
C SER A 29 -7.73 2.94 -9.27
N GLY A 30 -7.93 2.48 -8.04
CA GLY A 30 -7.09 1.47 -7.40
C GLY A 30 -5.74 1.98 -6.89
N ILE A 31 -5.40 3.25 -7.15
CA ILE A 31 -4.15 3.89 -6.70
C ILE A 31 -4.39 5.18 -5.90
N ASP A 32 -5.60 5.75 -5.94
CA ASP A 32 -5.98 6.92 -5.15
C ASP A 32 -6.43 6.51 -3.74
N ILE A 33 -6.03 7.29 -2.74
CA ILE A 33 -6.45 7.14 -1.34
C ILE A 33 -7.50 8.20 -1.04
N ARG A 34 -8.60 7.80 -0.40
CA ARG A 34 -9.66 8.69 0.08
C ARG A 34 -9.80 8.54 1.58
N SER A 35 -10.30 9.57 2.24
CA SER A 35 -10.60 9.50 3.67
C SER A 35 -11.74 10.42 4.09
N LYS A 36 -12.37 10.10 5.22
CA LYS A 36 -13.26 11.00 5.95
C LYS A 36 -13.32 10.65 7.43
N ALA A 37 -13.57 11.64 8.27
CA ALA A 37 -13.58 11.49 9.73
C ALA A 37 -14.98 11.45 10.33
N ARG A 38 -15.14 10.67 11.41
CA ARG A 38 -16.31 10.75 12.32
C ARG A 38 -15.88 10.82 13.77
N THR A 39 -16.75 11.40 14.58
CA THR A 39 -16.66 11.30 16.04
C THR A 39 -17.29 10.00 16.53
N VAL A 40 -16.62 9.31 17.45
CA VAL A 40 -17.14 8.14 18.16
C VAL A 40 -16.82 8.24 19.65
N ASN A 41 -17.49 7.44 20.48
CA ASN A 41 -17.14 7.32 21.90
C ASN A 41 -15.93 6.39 22.02
N GLY A 42 -14.88 6.83 22.71
CA GLY A 42 -13.71 6.01 23.04
C GLY A 42 -13.84 5.31 24.39
N PRO A 43 -12.81 4.55 24.80
CA PRO A 43 -11.62 4.18 24.02
C PRO A 43 -11.91 3.06 23.01
N ILE A 44 -11.17 3.04 21.90
CA ILE A 44 -11.22 1.98 20.89
C ILE A 44 -9.87 1.26 20.87
N THR A 45 -9.90 -0.07 21.01
CA THR A 45 -8.70 -0.93 21.09
C THR A 45 -8.61 -1.94 19.96
N ASP A 46 -9.72 -2.20 19.27
CA ASP A 46 -9.78 -3.13 18.15
C ASP A 46 -10.66 -2.57 17.02
N ALA A 47 -10.29 -2.85 15.76
CA ALA A 47 -11.02 -2.36 14.61
C ALA A 47 -12.46 -2.88 14.55
N SER A 48 -12.76 -4.05 15.10
CA SER A 48 -14.12 -4.61 15.14
C SER A 48 -15.10 -3.83 16.02
N GLN A 49 -14.59 -2.99 16.94
CA GLN A 49 -15.41 -2.10 17.78
C GLN A 49 -15.89 -0.88 16.99
N LEU A 50 -15.25 -0.56 15.86
CA LEU A 50 -15.62 0.57 15.03
C LEU A 50 -16.86 0.22 14.18
N PRO A 51 -17.83 1.15 14.08
CA PRO A 51 -18.99 0.94 13.24
C PRO A 51 -18.56 0.85 11.77
N LYS A 52 -19.19 -0.06 11.01
CA LYS A 52 -19.20 0.05 9.55
C LYS A 52 -19.73 1.43 9.17
N TRP A 53 -19.24 1.94 8.07
CA TRP A 53 -19.71 3.21 7.53
C TRP A 53 -19.92 3.10 6.03
N ASN A 54 -20.36 4.16 5.40
CA ASN A 54 -20.61 4.22 3.97
C ASN A 54 -19.92 5.44 3.37
N TYR A 55 -19.82 5.51 2.05
CA TYR A 55 -19.49 6.73 1.32
C TYR A 55 -20.23 6.74 -0.03
N ASP A 56 -20.23 7.90 -0.69
CA ASP A 56 -20.74 8.04 -2.04
C ASP A 56 -19.72 7.50 -3.06
N GLY A 57 -19.97 6.28 -3.52
CA GLY A 57 -19.16 5.58 -4.51
C GLY A 57 -19.25 6.19 -5.91
N SER A 58 -20.27 6.99 -6.23
CA SER A 58 -20.35 7.65 -7.54
C SER A 58 -19.25 8.70 -7.70
N SER A 59 -18.96 9.45 -6.63
CA SER A 59 -17.87 10.44 -6.55
C SER A 59 -16.45 9.84 -6.52
N THR A 60 -16.34 8.51 -6.51
CA THR A 60 -15.07 7.78 -6.55
C THR A 60 -14.99 6.81 -7.72
N GLY A 61 -16.02 6.71 -8.58
CA GLY A 61 -16.09 5.76 -9.69
C GLY A 61 -16.23 4.30 -9.24
N GLN A 62 -16.86 4.04 -8.09
CA GLN A 62 -17.02 2.71 -7.49
C GLN A 62 -18.49 2.24 -7.44
N ALA A 63 -19.45 3.09 -7.77
CA ALA A 63 -20.87 2.78 -7.83
C ALA A 63 -21.61 3.70 -8.82
N PRO A 64 -22.75 3.29 -9.41
CA PRO A 64 -23.57 4.17 -10.24
C PRO A 64 -24.23 5.28 -9.40
N GLY A 65 -24.81 6.30 -10.04
CA GLY A 65 -25.40 7.45 -9.34
C GLY A 65 -26.71 7.12 -8.61
N GLU A 66 -27.52 6.24 -9.20
CA GLU A 66 -28.83 5.81 -8.68
C GLU A 66 -28.75 4.79 -7.53
N ASP A 67 -27.61 4.13 -7.35
CA ASP A 67 -27.29 3.22 -6.24
C ASP A 67 -25.82 3.40 -5.84
N SER A 68 -25.52 4.54 -5.22
CA SER A 68 -24.14 5.01 -5.06
C SER A 68 -23.47 4.56 -3.77
N GLU A 69 -24.18 3.87 -2.88
CA GLU A 69 -23.67 3.56 -1.55
C GLU A 69 -22.61 2.45 -1.59
N VAL A 70 -21.43 2.73 -1.02
CA VAL A 70 -20.38 1.73 -0.79
C VAL A 70 -20.04 1.69 0.69
N ILE A 71 -19.92 0.48 1.24
CA ILE A 71 -19.75 0.23 2.68
C ILE A 71 -18.28 0.01 3.02
N LEU A 72 -17.80 0.75 4.02
CA LEU A 72 -16.50 0.67 4.64
C LEU A 72 -16.52 -0.32 5.80
N TYR A 73 -15.60 -1.27 5.77
CA TYR A 73 -15.40 -2.28 6.81
C TYR A 73 -14.05 -2.02 7.47
N PRO A 74 -14.01 -1.52 8.73
CA PRO A 74 -12.77 -1.35 9.51
C PRO A 74 -11.90 -2.60 9.55
N GLN A 75 -10.60 -2.48 9.26
CA GLN A 75 -9.67 -3.62 9.24
C GLN A 75 -8.46 -3.44 10.17
N ALA A 76 -7.87 -2.25 10.21
CA ALA A 76 -6.69 -1.98 11.01
C ALA A 76 -6.74 -0.56 11.55
N ILE A 77 -6.43 -0.39 12.84
CA ILE A 77 -6.39 0.91 13.51
C ILE A 77 -4.94 1.32 13.78
N PHE A 78 -4.69 2.63 13.68
CA PHE A 78 -3.41 3.27 13.98
C PHE A 78 -3.67 4.57 14.72
N LYS A 79 -2.72 5.04 15.52
CA LYS A 79 -2.81 6.38 16.11
C LYS A 79 -2.76 7.44 15.01
N ASP A 80 -3.59 8.46 15.10
CA ASP A 80 -3.56 9.61 14.19
C ASP A 80 -2.41 10.56 14.58
N PRO A 81 -1.32 10.64 13.79
CA PRO A 81 -0.19 11.52 14.12
C PRO A 81 -0.50 13.01 13.86
N PHE A 82 -1.56 13.32 13.12
CA PHE A 82 -1.97 14.68 12.79
C PHE A 82 -2.83 15.26 13.90
N ARG A 83 -3.87 14.54 14.32
CA ARG A 83 -4.77 14.96 15.40
C ARG A 83 -4.26 14.62 16.80
N ARG A 84 -3.36 13.64 16.92
CA ARG A 84 -2.73 13.21 18.18
C ARG A 84 -3.76 12.73 19.21
N GLY A 85 -3.36 12.61 20.48
CA GLY A 85 -4.21 12.09 21.55
C GLY A 85 -4.71 10.67 21.28
N ASP A 86 -5.99 10.43 21.59
CA ASP A 86 -6.67 9.14 21.38
C ASP A 86 -7.34 9.03 19.99
N ASN A 87 -7.10 9.99 19.09
CA ASN A 87 -7.64 9.96 17.74
C ASN A 87 -6.96 8.87 16.90
N LEU A 88 -7.72 8.30 15.95
CA LEU A 88 -7.31 7.12 15.19
C LEU A 88 -7.41 7.32 13.68
N LEU A 89 -6.52 6.66 12.95
CA LEU A 89 -6.69 6.30 11.56
C LEU A 89 -7.22 4.87 11.48
N VAL A 90 -8.15 4.58 10.58
CA VAL A 90 -8.63 3.22 10.32
C VAL A 90 -8.59 2.90 8.82
N MET A 91 -7.82 1.88 8.45
CA MET A 91 -7.81 1.35 7.09
C MET A 91 -9.02 0.45 6.88
N CYS A 92 -9.75 0.66 5.79
CA CYS A 92 -11.02 -0.02 5.51
C CYS A 92 -10.97 -0.87 4.22
N ASP A 93 -11.73 -1.95 4.22
CA ASP A 93 -12.18 -2.63 2.99
C ASP A 93 -13.46 -1.96 2.47
N CYS A 94 -13.71 -2.10 1.17
CA CYS A 94 -14.93 -1.62 0.51
C CYS A 94 -15.81 -2.78 0.00
N TYR A 95 -17.11 -2.67 0.25
CA TYR A 95 -18.13 -3.64 -0.13
C TYR A 95 -19.40 -2.96 -0.64
N THR A 96 -20.18 -3.65 -1.46
CA THR A 96 -21.56 -3.23 -1.76
C THR A 96 -22.43 -3.33 -0.50
N PRO A 97 -23.64 -2.73 -0.47
CA PRO A 97 -24.59 -2.89 0.63
C PRO A 97 -24.97 -4.35 0.92
N GLN A 98 -24.91 -5.21 -0.10
CA GLN A 98 -25.17 -6.65 -0.01
C GLN A 98 -23.98 -7.46 0.52
N GLY A 99 -22.87 -6.80 0.88
CA GLY A 99 -21.68 -7.44 1.44
C GLY A 99 -20.76 -8.09 0.40
N VAL A 100 -20.87 -7.70 -0.87
CA VAL A 100 -20.00 -8.19 -1.95
C VAL A 100 -18.76 -7.29 -2.07
N PRO A 101 -17.53 -7.81 -2.11
CA PRO A 101 -16.33 -6.97 -2.29
C PRO A 101 -16.37 -6.29 -3.67
N ILE A 102 -16.19 -4.97 -3.70
CA ILE A 102 -16.17 -4.23 -4.96
C ILE A 102 -14.89 -4.55 -5.77
N PRO A 103 -14.85 -4.32 -7.10
CA PRO A 103 -13.72 -4.74 -7.95
C PRO A 103 -12.34 -4.20 -7.54
N THR A 104 -12.26 -3.02 -6.93
CA THR A 104 -11.00 -2.42 -6.43
C THR A 104 -10.61 -2.90 -5.03
N ASN A 105 -11.46 -3.68 -4.33
CA ASN A 105 -11.08 -4.33 -3.08
C ASN A 105 -10.20 -5.55 -3.35
N LYS A 106 -8.89 -5.30 -3.53
CA LYS A 106 -7.90 -6.38 -3.73
C LYS A 106 -7.55 -7.12 -2.43
N ARG A 107 -7.75 -6.47 -1.28
CA ARG A 107 -7.47 -7.05 0.04
C ARG A 107 -8.34 -8.27 0.32
N HIS A 108 -9.61 -8.29 -0.10
CA HIS A 108 -10.50 -9.43 0.14
C HIS A 108 -9.92 -10.76 -0.39
N ASN A 109 -9.38 -10.78 -1.61
CA ASN A 109 -8.77 -11.98 -2.19
C ASN A 109 -7.41 -12.30 -1.56
N ALA A 110 -6.61 -11.28 -1.23
CA ALA A 110 -5.36 -11.49 -0.50
C ALA A 110 -5.61 -12.12 0.88
N ALA A 111 -6.60 -11.64 1.63
CA ALA A 111 -7.00 -12.18 2.92
C ALA A 111 -7.42 -13.66 2.82
N LYS A 112 -8.17 -14.04 1.77
CA LYS A 112 -8.49 -15.45 1.52
C LYS A 112 -7.24 -16.32 1.38
N ILE A 113 -6.24 -15.85 0.65
CA ILE A 113 -4.97 -16.58 0.44
C ILE A 113 -4.21 -16.72 1.77
N PHE A 114 -3.98 -15.60 2.47
CA PHE A 114 -3.23 -15.59 3.73
C PHE A 114 -3.90 -16.39 4.84
N ASN A 115 -5.24 -16.44 4.85
CA ASN A 115 -6.00 -17.21 5.84
C ASN A 115 -6.13 -18.70 5.49
N THR A 116 -5.62 -19.17 4.34
CA THR A 116 -5.57 -20.62 4.10
C THR A 116 -4.61 -21.27 5.09
N PRO A 117 -4.97 -22.41 5.73
CA PRO A 117 -4.11 -23.03 6.74
C PRO A 117 -2.68 -23.33 6.25
N LYS A 118 -2.55 -23.67 4.97
CA LYS A 118 -1.26 -23.95 4.34
C LYS A 118 -0.37 -22.70 4.25
N VAL A 119 -0.92 -21.55 3.88
CA VAL A 119 -0.14 -20.30 3.78
C VAL A 119 0.13 -19.72 5.17
N ALA A 120 -0.86 -19.77 6.07
CA ALA A 120 -0.69 -19.31 7.44
C ALA A 120 0.44 -20.05 8.17
N ALA A 121 0.55 -21.37 7.97
CA ALA A 121 1.61 -22.19 8.56
C ALA A 121 3.03 -21.86 8.06
N GLU A 122 3.16 -21.23 6.89
CA GLU A 122 4.45 -20.81 6.33
C GLU A 122 4.99 -19.52 6.98
N GLU A 123 4.21 -18.84 7.82
CA GLU A 123 4.60 -17.60 8.53
C GLU A 123 5.33 -16.60 7.62
N THR A 124 4.66 -16.24 6.52
CA THR A 124 5.22 -15.39 5.45
C THR A 124 5.54 -13.98 5.97
N TRP A 125 6.74 -13.49 5.69
CA TRP A 125 7.15 -12.11 5.99
C TRP A 125 7.40 -11.33 4.71
N TYR A 126 7.01 -10.05 4.74
CA TYR A 126 7.20 -9.10 3.66
C TYR A 126 7.85 -7.82 4.21
N GLY A 127 8.89 -7.34 3.55
CA GLY A 127 9.46 -6.02 3.77
C GLY A 127 9.49 -5.27 2.45
N ILE A 128 8.76 -4.16 2.34
CA ILE A 128 8.57 -3.43 1.08
C ILE A 128 9.31 -2.09 1.14
N GLU A 129 10.15 -1.83 0.16
CA GLU A 129 10.95 -0.61 0.01
C GLU A 129 10.22 0.36 -0.92
N GLN A 130 9.35 1.22 -0.37
CA GLN A 130 8.61 2.21 -1.16
C GLN A 130 9.51 3.41 -1.51
N GLU A 131 9.87 3.54 -2.78
CA GLU A 131 10.51 4.76 -3.30
C GLU A 131 9.45 5.75 -3.81
N TYR A 132 9.76 7.05 -3.78
CA TYR A 132 8.91 8.10 -4.33
C TYR A 132 9.75 9.34 -4.68
N THR A 133 9.20 10.20 -5.54
CA THR A 133 9.84 11.46 -5.95
C THR A 133 8.98 12.64 -5.50
N LEU A 134 9.60 13.67 -4.93
CA LEU A 134 8.93 14.91 -4.56
C LEU A 134 8.87 15.86 -5.75
N LEU A 135 7.70 16.41 -6.02
CA LEU A 135 7.45 17.35 -7.12
C LEU A 135 6.96 18.70 -6.59
N GLN A 136 7.29 19.77 -7.30
CA GLN A 136 6.75 21.11 -7.12
C GLN A 136 5.29 21.13 -7.55
N LYS A 137 4.41 21.62 -6.68
CA LYS A 137 2.95 21.53 -6.80
C LYS A 137 2.41 22.04 -8.14
N ASP A 138 2.82 23.23 -8.57
CA ASP A 138 2.15 23.93 -9.68
C ASP A 138 2.72 23.55 -11.05
N VAL A 139 3.96 23.07 -11.08
CA VAL A 139 4.70 22.78 -12.33
C VAL A 139 5.00 21.30 -12.52
N ASN A 140 4.68 20.46 -11.53
CA ASN A 140 4.96 19.03 -11.51
C ASN A 140 6.42 18.68 -11.85
N TRP A 141 7.35 19.55 -11.41
CA TRP A 141 8.79 19.42 -11.65
C TRP A 141 9.50 18.92 -10.39
N PRO A 142 10.57 18.10 -10.47
CA PRO A 142 11.29 17.64 -9.28
C PRO A 142 11.64 18.76 -8.30
N LEU A 143 11.39 18.51 -7.02
CA LEU A 143 11.62 19.48 -5.95
C LEU A 143 13.11 19.83 -5.86
N GLY A 144 13.42 21.12 -5.83
CA GLY A 144 14.80 21.65 -5.76
C GLY A 144 15.50 21.78 -7.11
N TRP A 145 14.86 21.40 -8.21
CA TRP A 145 15.44 21.44 -9.55
C TRP A 145 14.90 22.65 -10.33
N PRO A 146 15.73 23.31 -11.17
CA PRO A 146 15.29 24.44 -11.99
C PRO A 146 14.23 23.97 -12.99
N ILE A 147 13.13 24.73 -13.11
CA ILE A 147 12.03 24.43 -14.04
C ILE A 147 12.58 24.35 -15.46
N GLY A 148 12.40 23.22 -16.14
CA GLY A 148 12.89 22.98 -17.50
C GLY A 148 14.41 22.77 -17.61
N GLY A 149 15.14 22.75 -16.48
CA GLY A 149 16.52 22.29 -16.42
C GLY A 149 16.57 20.78 -16.22
N TYR A 150 17.65 20.23 -15.66
CA TYR A 150 17.67 18.79 -15.39
C TYR A 150 16.50 18.47 -14.46
N PRO A 151 15.81 17.32 -14.63
CA PRO A 151 16.24 16.09 -15.32
C PRO A 151 15.53 15.85 -16.66
N GLY A 152 15.88 14.77 -17.35
CA GLY A 152 15.06 14.27 -18.46
C GLY A 152 13.65 13.83 -18.03
N PRO A 153 12.74 13.59 -19.00
CA PRO A 153 11.38 13.11 -18.75
C PRO A 153 11.31 11.80 -17.97
N GLN A 154 10.12 11.45 -17.46
CA GLN A 154 9.88 10.23 -16.70
C GLN A 154 10.39 8.98 -17.46
N GLY A 155 11.21 8.19 -16.77
CA GLY A 155 12.00 7.10 -17.31
C GLY A 155 13.14 6.79 -16.33
N PRO A 156 14.34 6.42 -16.76
CA PRO A 156 15.38 5.88 -15.89
C PRO A 156 15.82 6.77 -14.71
N TYR A 157 15.63 8.09 -14.79
CA TYR A 157 16.12 9.04 -13.78
C TYR A 157 15.17 9.29 -12.58
N TYR A 158 13.85 9.04 -12.71
CA TYR A 158 12.84 9.16 -11.63
C TYR A 158 11.89 7.98 -11.62
N CYS A 159 12.45 6.79 -11.83
CA CYS A 159 11.68 5.56 -11.72
C CYS A 159 11.83 5.00 -10.31
N ALA A 160 10.77 5.15 -9.51
CA ALA A 160 10.66 4.53 -8.20
C ALA A 160 10.34 3.04 -8.32
N GLY A 161 10.96 2.23 -7.47
CA GLY A 161 10.60 0.85 -7.21
C GLY A 161 9.75 0.67 -5.96
N ALA A 162 9.27 -0.57 -5.79
CA ALA A 162 8.66 -1.07 -4.56
C ALA A 162 9.25 -2.46 -4.26
N HIS A 163 10.57 -2.54 -4.04
CA HIS A 163 11.24 -3.83 -3.87
C HIS A 163 10.61 -4.59 -2.70
N THR A 164 10.21 -5.84 -2.95
CA THR A 164 9.53 -6.68 -1.96
C THR A 164 10.46 -7.78 -1.51
N ASN A 165 11.01 -7.62 -0.32
CA ASN A 165 11.73 -8.66 0.40
C ASN A 165 10.71 -9.68 0.92
N TYR A 166 11.01 -10.98 0.79
CA TYR A 166 10.08 -12.05 1.13
C TYR A 166 10.80 -13.23 1.80
N SER A 167 10.15 -13.84 2.79
CA SER A 167 10.57 -15.15 3.33
C SER A 167 9.39 -15.94 3.90
N THR A 168 9.50 -17.27 3.89
CA THR A 168 8.70 -18.16 4.74
C THR A 168 9.53 -18.63 5.94
N LYS A 169 8.89 -19.26 6.92
CA LYS A 169 9.55 -19.91 8.05
C LYS A 169 10.70 -20.81 7.61
N SER A 170 10.45 -21.73 6.67
CA SER A 170 11.48 -22.66 6.18
C SER A 170 12.61 -21.97 5.42
N MET A 171 12.39 -20.79 4.83
CA MET A 171 13.46 -20.02 4.19
C MET A 171 14.42 -19.41 5.22
N ARG A 172 13.95 -19.15 6.44
CA ARG A 172 14.74 -18.55 7.53
C ARG A 172 15.44 -19.60 8.41
N GLU A 173 15.13 -20.87 8.23
CA GLU A 173 15.72 -21.99 8.98
C GLU A 173 17.00 -22.52 8.30
N ALA A 174 17.75 -23.38 9.01
CA ALA A 174 18.96 -23.99 8.47
C ALA A 174 18.67 -24.77 7.18
N GLY A 175 19.43 -24.49 6.12
CA GLY A 175 19.18 -25.06 4.78
C GLY A 175 18.14 -24.30 3.95
N GLY A 176 17.56 -23.21 4.48
CA GLY A 176 16.54 -22.40 3.81
C GLY A 176 16.94 -21.82 2.46
N TYR A 177 18.23 -21.63 2.19
CA TYR A 177 18.75 -21.23 0.88
C TYR A 177 18.30 -22.16 -0.27
N GLY A 178 18.15 -23.47 0.00
CA GLY A 178 17.59 -24.42 -0.96
C GLY A 178 16.13 -24.08 -1.32
N VAL A 179 15.33 -23.75 -0.30
CA VAL A 179 13.92 -23.34 -0.46
C VAL A 179 13.80 -22.02 -1.22
N ILE A 180 14.70 -21.06 -0.95
CA ILE A 180 14.78 -19.79 -1.68
C ILE A 180 15.00 -20.04 -3.17
N LYS A 181 15.99 -20.85 -3.55
CA LYS A 181 16.24 -21.19 -4.97
C LYS A 181 15.02 -21.82 -5.63
N THR A 182 14.36 -22.77 -4.96
CA THR A 182 13.13 -23.39 -5.47
C THR A 182 12.00 -22.37 -5.65
N ALA A 183 11.87 -21.38 -4.77
CA ALA A 183 10.88 -20.31 -4.93
C ALA A 183 11.21 -19.40 -6.13
N ILE A 184 12.48 -19.04 -6.31
CA ILE A 184 12.94 -18.23 -7.44
C ILE A 184 12.66 -18.93 -8.78
N GLU A 185 12.91 -20.24 -8.88
CA GLU A 185 12.59 -21.02 -10.07
C GLU A 185 11.09 -21.01 -10.40
N LYS A 186 10.22 -21.04 -9.37
CA LYS A 186 8.77 -20.93 -9.55
C LYS A 186 8.35 -19.53 -10.01
N LEU A 187 8.99 -18.48 -9.48
CA LEU A 187 8.76 -17.09 -9.91
C LEU A 187 9.12 -16.91 -11.39
N GLY A 188 10.27 -17.44 -11.82
CA GLY A 188 10.70 -17.35 -13.23
C GLY A 188 9.70 -17.96 -14.21
N LYS A 189 9.05 -19.08 -13.84
CA LYS A 189 8.00 -19.73 -14.64
C LYS A 189 6.71 -18.92 -14.75
N ARG A 190 6.54 -17.89 -13.93
CA ARG A 190 5.35 -17.03 -13.87
C ARG A 190 5.67 -15.55 -14.12
N HIS A 191 6.88 -15.25 -14.63
CA HIS A 191 7.39 -13.88 -14.78
C HIS A 191 6.39 -12.96 -15.49
N ALA A 192 5.88 -13.37 -16.66
CA ALA A 192 4.92 -12.57 -17.42
C ALA A 192 3.63 -12.25 -16.64
N GLN A 193 3.11 -13.22 -15.87
CA GLN A 193 1.91 -13.03 -15.04
C GLN A 193 2.19 -12.10 -13.86
N HIS A 194 3.38 -12.18 -13.26
CA HIS A 194 3.81 -11.27 -12.20
C HIS A 194 3.98 -9.84 -12.72
N ILE A 195 4.66 -9.64 -13.86
CA ILE A 195 4.83 -8.32 -14.49
C ILE A 195 3.47 -7.66 -14.75
N ALA A 196 2.49 -8.41 -15.25
CA ALA A 196 1.13 -7.88 -15.48
C ALA A 196 0.43 -7.37 -14.22
N ALA A 197 0.87 -7.78 -13.02
CA ALA A 197 0.30 -7.39 -11.74
C ALA A 197 1.19 -6.42 -10.93
N TYR A 198 2.41 -6.13 -11.38
CA TYR A 198 3.39 -5.31 -10.64
C TYR A 198 3.26 -3.80 -10.86
N GLY A 199 2.16 -3.37 -11.49
CA GLY A 199 1.84 -1.98 -11.74
C GLY A 199 2.04 -1.59 -13.20
N GLU A 200 1.16 -0.71 -13.68
CA GLU A 200 1.19 -0.14 -15.02
C GLU A 200 2.36 0.84 -15.16
N GLY A 201 2.95 0.94 -16.36
CA GLY A 201 4.06 1.84 -16.64
C GLY A 201 5.45 1.29 -16.35
N ASN A 202 5.56 0.06 -15.85
CA ASN A 202 6.85 -0.58 -15.55
C ASN A 202 7.74 -0.78 -16.78
N GLU A 203 7.18 -0.81 -17.99
CA GLU A 203 7.93 -0.89 -19.25
C GLU A 203 8.88 0.31 -19.45
N ARG A 204 8.60 1.45 -18.81
CA ARG A 204 9.48 2.64 -18.83
C ARG A 204 10.63 2.56 -17.82
N ARG A 205 10.52 1.66 -16.84
CA ARG A 205 11.50 1.47 -15.76
C ARG A 205 12.42 0.28 -16.00
N LEU A 206 11.83 -0.88 -16.25
CA LEU A 206 12.50 -2.18 -16.34
C LEU A 206 13.19 -2.35 -17.69
N THR A 207 14.31 -1.65 -17.84
CA THR A 207 15.03 -1.52 -19.14
C THR A 207 16.33 -2.31 -19.19
N GLY A 208 16.76 -2.92 -18.08
CA GLY A 208 18.09 -3.53 -17.95
C GLY A 208 19.20 -2.55 -17.58
N HIS A 209 18.88 -1.26 -17.44
CA HIS A 209 19.80 -0.20 -17.02
C HIS A 209 19.41 0.34 -15.63
N HIS A 210 20.29 1.13 -15.02
CA HIS A 210 20.03 1.86 -13.77
C HIS A 210 19.53 0.96 -12.63
N GLU A 211 20.26 -0.15 -12.38
CA GLU A 211 19.93 -1.10 -11.30
C GLU A 211 18.54 -1.74 -11.47
N THR A 212 18.12 -1.97 -12.72
CA THR A 212 16.91 -2.72 -13.06
C THR A 212 17.23 -3.86 -14.03
N ALA A 213 16.38 -4.89 -14.04
CA ALA A 213 16.37 -5.92 -15.09
C ALA A 213 15.49 -5.49 -16.27
N ASP A 214 15.76 -6.04 -17.45
CA ASP A 214 14.87 -5.92 -18.62
C ASP A 214 13.52 -6.60 -18.33
N ILE A 215 12.42 -5.95 -18.71
CA ILE A 215 11.06 -6.41 -18.40
C ILE A 215 10.74 -7.79 -18.99
N ASN A 216 11.37 -8.18 -20.09
CA ASN A 216 11.12 -9.46 -20.76
C ASN A 216 12.03 -10.58 -20.26
N THR A 217 13.04 -10.26 -19.46
CA THR A 217 14.08 -11.19 -19.02
C THR A 217 13.95 -11.47 -17.52
N PHE A 218 13.77 -12.74 -17.15
CA PHE A 218 13.88 -13.16 -15.76
C PHE A 218 15.32 -13.57 -15.43
N LYS A 219 15.94 -12.85 -14.50
CA LYS A 219 17.29 -13.11 -13.99
C LYS A 219 17.29 -13.06 -12.48
N TRP A 220 18.11 -13.90 -11.85
CA TRP A 220 18.41 -13.75 -10.42
C TRP A 220 19.91 -13.86 -10.15
N GLY A 221 20.38 -13.27 -9.04
CA GLY A 221 21.79 -13.33 -8.66
C GLY A 221 22.06 -12.96 -7.21
N VAL A 222 23.20 -13.40 -6.69
CA VAL A 222 23.68 -13.03 -5.35
C VAL A 222 24.29 -11.63 -5.42
N ALA A 223 23.77 -10.71 -4.59
CA ALA A 223 24.16 -9.31 -4.57
C ALA A 223 24.08 -8.57 -5.93
N ASP A 224 23.36 -9.13 -6.91
CA ASP A 224 23.20 -8.55 -8.24
C ASP A 224 22.00 -7.60 -8.25
N ARG A 225 22.27 -6.29 -8.33
CA ARG A 225 21.21 -5.26 -8.42
C ARG A 225 20.58 -5.16 -9.81
N GLY A 226 21.24 -5.67 -10.85
CA GLY A 226 20.67 -5.69 -12.21
C GLY A 226 19.79 -6.91 -12.48
N ALA A 227 19.54 -7.75 -11.46
CA ALA A 227 18.71 -8.93 -11.59
C ALA A 227 17.24 -8.64 -11.23
N SER A 228 16.32 -9.45 -11.75
CA SER A 228 14.90 -9.40 -11.40
C SER A 228 14.68 -9.81 -9.94
N ILE A 229 15.45 -10.80 -9.46
CA ILE A 229 15.48 -11.22 -8.05
C ILE A 229 16.91 -11.20 -7.52
N ARG A 230 17.13 -10.47 -6.43
CA ARG A 230 18.42 -10.42 -5.75
C ARG A 230 18.37 -11.26 -4.48
N VAL A 231 19.39 -12.08 -4.26
CA VAL A 231 19.63 -12.74 -2.96
C VAL A 231 20.75 -12.01 -2.24
N GLY A 232 20.59 -11.75 -0.94
CA GLY A 232 21.60 -11.06 -0.12
C GLY A 232 22.91 -11.86 -0.03
N ARG A 233 24.01 -11.20 0.34
CA ARG A 233 25.29 -11.91 0.58
C ARG A 233 25.21 -12.81 1.80
N ASP A 234 24.52 -12.33 2.83
CA ASP A 234 24.43 -12.96 4.15
C ASP A 234 23.17 -13.84 4.29
N THR A 235 22.60 -14.31 3.17
CA THR A 235 21.41 -15.17 3.12
C THR A 235 21.74 -16.63 3.36
#